data_AF-A0A847IGR4-F1
#
_entry.id   AF-A0A847IGR4-F1
#
_cell.length_a   1.000
_cell.length_b   1.000
_cell.length_c   1.000
_cell.angle_alpha   90.00
_cell.angle_beta   90.00
_cell.angle_gamma   90.00
#
_symmetry.space_group_name_H-M   'P 1'
#
loop_
_entity.id
_entity.type
_entity.pdbx_description
1 polymer ?
#
loop_
_entity_poly.entity_id
_entity_poly.type
_entity_poly.pdbx_seq_one_letter_code
_entity_poly.pdbx_strand_id
1 'polypeptide(L)'
;MSDLTFPQPGPRPGPSPASMAADAAARSAPVGDPSDHPSLLAAEHLLTEAAMVRETADEVDLGALARQAEVLTQAHDQLSAALEDAGRG
;
A
#
# COMPACT_ATOMS: atom_id res chain seq x y z
N MET A 1 20.29 15.67 -43.68
CA MET A 1 19.46 15.71 -42.47
C MET A 1 18.79 14.35 -42.37
N SER A 2 19.24 13.49 -41.46
CA SER A 2 18.78 12.10 -41.35
C SER A 2 17.46 12.05 -40.58
N ASP A 3 16.46 11.39 -41.16
CA ASP A 3 15.18 11.07 -40.52
C ASP A 3 15.39 10.13 -39.31
N LEU A 4 15.06 10.61 -38.12
CA LEU A 4 14.95 9.81 -36.89
C LEU A 4 13.53 9.26 -36.79
N THR A 5 13.29 8.13 -37.46
CA THR A 5 12.06 7.35 -37.26
C THR A 5 12.16 6.60 -35.93
N PHE A 6 11.44 7.07 -34.91
CA PHE A 6 11.29 6.36 -33.65
C PHE A 6 10.21 5.25 -33.81
N PRO A 7 10.48 3.99 -33.42
CA PRO A 7 9.46 2.95 -33.46
C PRO A 7 8.36 3.25 -32.45
N GLN A 8 7.12 3.29 -32.92
CA GLN A 8 5.94 3.36 -32.05
C GLN A 8 5.86 2.09 -31.18
N PRO A 9 5.69 2.21 -29.85
CA PRO A 9 5.50 1.05 -28.99
C PRO A 9 4.19 0.35 -29.37
N GLY A 10 4.27 -0.94 -29.71
CA GLY A 10 3.09 -1.76 -30.01
C GLY A 10 2.12 -1.86 -28.83
N PRO A 11 0.84 -2.21 -29.07
CA PRO A 11 -0.15 -2.35 -28.02
C PRO A 11 0.30 -3.38 -26.99
N ARG A 12 0.38 -2.96 -25.71
CA ARG A 12 0.71 -3.85 -24.60
C ARG A 12 -0.40 -4.89 -24.47
N PRO A 13 -0.08 -6.20 -24.39
CA PRO A 13 -1.07 -7.23 -24.12
C PRO A 13 -1.84 -6.87 -22.84
N GLY A 14 -3.17 -6.84 -22.94
CA GLY A 14 -4.03 -6.62 -21.79
C GLY A 14 -3.92 -7.77 -20.78
N PRO A 15 -4.38 -7.56 -19.54
CA PRO A 15 -4.36 -8.61 -18.52
C PRO A 15 -5.09 -9.84 -19.05
N SER A 16 -4.42 -10.99 -18.97
CA SER A 16 -4.99 -12.27 -19.36
C SER A 16 -6.27 -12.59 -18.55
N PRO A 17 -7.19 -13.40 -19.09
CA PRO A 17 -8.34 -13.90 -18.34
C PRO A 17 -7.94 -14.59 -17.03
N ALA A 18 -6.80 -15.29 -17.03
CA ALA A 18 -6.24 -15.93 -15.83
C ALA A 18 -5.82 -14.90 -14.78
N SER A 19 -5.15 -13.81 -15.17
CA SER A 19 -4.80 -12.72 -14.23
C SER A 19 -6.03 -11.99 -13.69
N MET A 20 -7.08 -11.84 -14.51
CA MET A 20 -8.34 -11.25 -14.03
C MET A 20 -9.06 -12.17 -13.03
N ALA A 21 -9.06 -13.49 -13.27
CA ALA A 21 -9.66 -14.47 -12.37
C ALA A 21 -8.88 -14.58 -11.05
N ALA A 22 -7.55 -14.55 -11.10
CA ALA A 22 -6.70 -14.55 -9.91
C ALA A 22 -6.92 -13.29 -9.06
N ASP A 23 -6.98 -12.12 -9.70
CA ASP A 23 -7.24 -10.85 -9.01
C ASP A 23 -8.66 -10.81 -8.41
N ALA A 24 -9.67 -11.32 -9.13
CA ALA A 24 -11.02 -11.46 -8.60
C ALA A 24 -11.10 -12.46 -7.41
N ALA A 25 -10.38 -13.58 -7.49
CA ALA A 25 -10.30 -14.55 -6.41
C ALA A 25 -9.59 -13.98 -5.18
N ALA A 26 -8.50 -13.23 -5.36
CA ALA A 26 -7.80 -12.54 -4.26
C ALA A 26 -8.71 -11.51 -3.57
N ARG A 27 -9.50 -10.76 -4.34
CA ARG A 27 -10.48 -9.80 -3.79
C ARG A 27 -11.69 -10.46 -3.11
N SER A 28 -12.01 -11.68 -3.51
CA SER A 28 -13.15 -12.45 -2.95
C SER A 28 -12.72 -13.38 -1.81
N ALA A 29 -11.42 -13.47 -1.53
CA ALA A 29 -10.91 -14.23 -0.41
C ALA A 29 -11.50 -13.66 0.89
N PRO A 30 -11.95 -14.52 1.81
CA PRO A 30 -12.37 -14.06 3.13
C PRO A 30 -11.20 -13.30 3.75
N VAL A 31 -11.47 -12.09 4.24
CA VAL A 31 -10.52 -11.36 5.09
C VAL A 31 -10.22 -12.28 6.27
N GLY A 32 -8.97 -12.72 6.39
CA GLY A 32 -8.50 -13.52 7.52
C GLY A 32 -8.77 -12.81 8.84
N ASP A 33 -8.83 -13.55 9.95
CA ASP A 33 -8.97 -12.91 11.26
C ASP A 33 -7.75 -11.97 11.46
N PRO A 34 -7.93 -10.68 11.76
CA PRO A 34 -6.80 -9.78 12.03
C PRO A 34 -5.91 -10.28 13.17
N SER A 35 -6.44 -11.13 14.07
CA SER A 35 -5.69 -11.82 15.11
C SER A 35 -4.62 -12.78 14.55
N ASP A 36 -4.83 -13.31 13.33
CA ASP A 36 -3.87 -14.15 12.62
C ASP A 36 -2.76 -13.33 11.94
N HIS A 37 -2.88 -12.00 11.95
CA HIS A 37 -2.00 -11.07 11.27
C HIS A 37 -1.50 -9.96 12.22
N PRO A 38 -0.57 -10.28 13.15
CA PRO A 38 -0.09 -9.34 14.17
C PRO A 38 0.54 -8.05 13.60
N SER A 39 1.08 -8.12 12.38
CA SER A 39 1.59 -6.97 11.63
C SER A 39 0.47 -6.00 11.17
N LEU A 40 -0.72 -6.52 10.85
CA LEU A 40 -1.88 -5.68 10.53
C LEU A 40 -2.39 -4.94 11.77
N LEU A 41 -2.43 -5.61 12.93
CA LEU A 41 -2.77 -4.97 14.21
C LEU A 41 -1.77 -3.87 14.59
N ALA A 42 -0.47 -4.11 14.37
CA ALA A 42 0.56 -3.10 14.59
C ALA A 42 0.38 -1.87 13.67
N ALA A 43 0.06 -2.10 12.39
CA ALA A 43 -0.21 -1.02 11.44
C ALA A 43 -1.47 -0.21 11.81
N GLU A 44 -2.54 -0.88 12.25
CA GLU A 44 -3.77 -0.22 12.72
C GLU A 44 -3.51 0.73 13.90
N HIS A 45 -2.68 0.30 14.85
CA HIS A 45 -2.30 1.13 15.99
C HIS A 45 -1.53 2.38 15.56
N LEU A 46 -0.57 2.24 14.65
CA LEU A 46 0.20 3.37 14.09
C LEU A 46 -0.70 4.33 13.30
N LEU A 47 -1.68 3.82 12.54
CA LEU A 47 -2.64 4.65 11.82
C LEU A 47 -3.55 5.45 12.76
N THR A 48 -3.92 4.85 13.90
CA THR A 48 -4.67 5.54 14.96
C THR A 48 -3.83 6.64 15.59
N GLU A 49 -2.56 6.38 15.87
CA GLU A 49 -1.63 7.39 16.39
C GLU A 49 -1.45 8.57 15.41
N ALA A 50 -1.28 8.28 14.12
CA ALA A 50 -1.20 9.31 13.08
C ALA A 50 -2.49 10.15 12.99
N ALA A 51 -3.66 9.53 13.19
CA ALA A 51 -4.94 10.24 13.22
C ALA A 51 -5.04 11.19 14.43
N MET A 52 -4.60 10.75 15.61
CA MET A 52 -4.57 11.60 16.81
C MET A 52 -3.63 12.79 16.64
N VAL A 53 -2.43 12.59 16.09
CA VAL A 53 -1.48 13.68 15.83
C VAL A 53 -2.11 14.74 14.92
N ARG A 54 -2.81 14.30 13.86
CA ARG A 54 -3.52 15.19 12.95
C ARG A 54 -4.67 15.94 13.64
N GLU A 55 -5.42 15.29 14.51
CA GLU A 55 -6.57 15.90 15.19
C GLU A 55 -6.15 16.92 16.24
N THR A 56 -4.97 16.76 16.85
CA THR A 56 -4.39 17.73 17.79
C THR A 56 -3.73 18.94 17.13
N ALA A 57 -3.55 18.93 15.82
CA ALA A 57 -2.94 20.03 15.07
C ALA A 57 -4.02 21.06 14.66
N ASP A 58 -4.14 22.14 15.44
CA ASP A 58 -5.12 23.22 15.21
C ASP A 58 -4.73 24.14 14.03
N GLU A 59 -3.45 24.17 13.64
CA GLU A 59 -2.88 24.88 12.47
C GLU A 59 -1.90 23.97 11.71
N VAL A 60 -1.36 24.43 10.56
CA VAL A 60 -0.29 23.72 9.81
C VAL A 60 1.00 23.69 10.65
N ASP A 61 1.06 22.75 11.59
CA ASP A 61 2.23 22.46 12.41
C ASP A 61 3.16 21.52 11.64
N LEU A 62 4.26 22.08 11.14
CA LEU A 62 5.28 21.33 10.40
C LEU A 62 5.96 20.24 11.25
N GLY A 63 6.02 20.40 12.56
CA GLY A 63 6.53 19.40 13.49
C GLY A 63 5.55 18.24 13.69
N ALA A 64 4.25 18.53 13.83
CA ALA A 64 3.21 17.53 13.87
C ALA A 64 3.12 16.76 12.54
N LEU A 65 3.24 17.45 11.40
CA LEU A 65 3.30 16.85 10.07
C LEU A 65 4.51 15.92 9.90
N ALA A 66 5.69 16.32 10.38
CA ALA A 66 6.88 15.48 10.34
C ALA A 66 6.69 14.20 11.17
N ARG A 67 6.16 14.32 12.39
CA ARG A 67 5.85 13.15 13.24
C ARG A 67 4.79 12.26 12.61
N GLN A 68 3.74 12.83 12.02
CA GLN A 68 2.71 12.08 11.31
C GLN A 68 3.30 11.33 10.11
N ALA A 69 4.20 11.94 9.35
CA ALA A 69 4.88 11.29 8.24
C ALA A 69 5.74 10.10 8.71
N GLU A 70 6.48 10.25 9.81
CA GLU A 70 7.26 9.15 10.40
C GLU A 70 6.38 7.97 10.82
N VAL A 71 5.28 8.23 11.52
CA VAL A 71 4.33 7.18 11.95
C VAL A 71 3.69 6.49 10.74
N LEU A 72 3.34 7.24 9.69
CA LEU A 72 2.82 6.66 8.45
C LEU A 72 3.85 5.81 7.69
N THR A 73 5.13 6.22 7.69
CA THR A 73 6.22 5.41 7.13
C THR A 73 6.35 4.09 7.88
N GLN A 74 6.31 4.12 9.21
CA GLN A 74 6.35 2.90 10.02
C GLN A 74 5.16 1.98 9.74
N ALA A 75 3.95 2.54 9.63
CA ALA A 75 2.76 1.76 9.28
C ALA A 75 2.90 1.11 7.89
N HIS A 76 3.44 1.85 6.93
CA HIS A 76 3.70 1.34 5.59
C HIS A 76 4.72 0.20 5.57
N ASP A 77 5.81 0.31 6.33
CA ASP A 77 6.82 -0.74 6.44
C ASP A 77 6.23 -2.03 7.03
N GLN A 78 5.39 -1.90 8.08
CA GLN A 78 4.69 -3.04 8.69
C GLN A 78 3.72 -3.71 7.71
N LEU A 79 2.95 -2.92 6.96
CA LEU A 79 2.04 -3.44 5.92
C LEU A 79 2.80 -4.12 4.78
N SER A 80 3.92 -3.55 4.37
CA SER A 80 4.77 -4.13 3.31
C SER A 80 5.37 -5.46 3.75
N ALA A 81 5.87 -5.54 4.99
CA ALA A 81 6.36 -6.79 5.57
C ALA A 81 5.25 -7.84 5.67
N ALA A 82 4.03 -7.44 6.06
CA ALA A 82 2.87 -8.34 6.10
C ALA A 82 2.50 -8.89 4.72
N LEU A 83 2.55 -8.04 3.68
CA LEU A 83 2.26 -8.44 2.31
C LEU A 83 3.33 -9.40 1.74
N GLU A 84 4.60 -9.17 2.07
CA GLU A 84 5.68 -10.07 1.68
C GLU A 84 5.57 -11.46 2.34
N ASP A 85 5.18 -11.50 3.62
CA ASP A 85 4.95 -12.75 4.36
C ASP A 85 3.76 -13.52 3.77
N ALA A 86 2.64 -12.84 3.54
CA ALA A 86 1.45 -13.41 2.93
C ALA A 86 1.70 -13.91 1.49
N GLY A 87 2.61 -13.28 0.74
CA GLY A 87 2.97 -13.67 -0.63
C GLY A 87 3.97 -14.84 -0.72
N ARG A 88 4.60 -15.25 0.39
CA ARG A 88 5.50 -16.42 0.46
C ARG A 88 4.82 -17.69 0.98
N GLY A 89 3.57 -17.59 1.43
CA GLY A 89 2.73 -18.71 1.90
C GLY A 89 2.10 -19.52 0.80
#